data_AF-A0A537S077-F1
#
_entry.id   AF-A0A537S077-F1
#
_cell.length_a   1.000
_cell.length_b   1.000
_cell.length_c   1.000
_cell.angle_alpha   90.00
_cell.angle_beta   90.00
_cell.angle_gamma   90.00
#
_symmetry.space_group_name_H-M   'P 1'
#
loop_
_entity.id
_entity.type
_entity.pdbx_description
1 polymer ?
#
loop_
_entity_poly.entity_id
_entity_poly.type
_entity_poly.pdbx_seq_one_letter_code
_entity_poly.pdbx_strand_id
1 'polypeptide(L)' 'MGLGLVYAPEGMLQPHIARGRLRRVLEDWCQPYSGYHLFYPSRRQSSAAFSLVVDALRYRH' A
#
# COMPACT_ATOMS: atom_id res chain seq x y z
N MET A 1 -14.89 8.22 -22.97
CA MET A 1 -14.08 7.22 -23.70
C MET A 1 -12.98 6.74 -22.77
N GLY A 2 -12.86 5.43 -22.55
CA GLY A 2 -11.76 4.84 -21.76
C GLY A 2 -10.53 4.64 -22.65
N LEU A 3 -9.33 4.98 -22.16
CA LEU A 3 -8.10 5.12 -22.96
C LEU A 3 -7.02 4.06 -22.64
N GLY A 4 -7.38 2.93 -22.02
CA GLY A 4 -6.46 1.81 -21.81
C GLY A 4 -6.56 1.19 -20.43
N LEU A 5 -5.55 0.38 -20.10
CA LEU A 5 -5.38 -0.25 -18.80
C LEU A 5 -4.31 0.51 -17.99
N VAL A 6 -4.48 0.54 -16.68
CA VAL A 6 -3.50 1.12 -15.75
C VAL A 6 -3.17 0.09 -14.68
N TYR A 7 -1.89 -0.01 -14.35
CA TYR A 7 -1.40 -0.80 -13.22
C TYR A 7 -0.80 0.18 -12.19
N ALA A 8 -1.46 0.30 -11.04
CA ALA A 8 -1.10 1.26 -10.00
C ALA A 8 -1.54 0.72 -8.62
N PRO A 9 -1.00 1.26 -7.50
CA PRO A 9 -1.39 0.85 -6.16
C PRO A 9 -2.91 0.95 -5.93
N GLU A 10 -3.48 -0.06 -5.27
CA GLU A 10 -4.93 -0.19 -5.07
C GLU A 10 -5.56 1.06 -4.42
N GLY A 11 -4.89 1.64 -3.43
CA GLY A 11 -5.37 2.86 -2.75
C GLY A 11 -5.58 4.05 -3.68
N MET A 12 -4.82 4.17 -4.77
CA MET A 12 -5.02 5.22 -5.76
C MET A 12 -6.23 4.94 -6.67
N LEU A 13 -6.52 3.68 -6.94
CA LEU A 13 -7.59 3.27 -7.86
C LEU A 13 -8.94 3.09 -7.17
N GLN A 14 -8.96 2.75 -5.88
CA GLN A 14 -10.16 2.50 -5.08
C GLN A 14 -11.23 3.61 -5.20
N PRO A 15 -10.91 4.91 -5.06
CA PRO A 15 -11.90 5.97 -5.22
C PRO A 15 -12.50 6.06 -6.63
N HIS A 16 -11.80 5.57 -7.65
CA HIS A 16 -12.28 5.55 -9.03
C HIS A 16 -13.15 4.32 -9.30
N ILE A 17 -12.78 3.18 -8.73
CA ILE A 17 -13.57 1.94 -8.78
C ILE A 17 -14.90 2.13 -8.03
N ALA A 18 -14.86 2.67 -6.82
CA ALA A 18 -16.05 2.95 -6.01
C ALA A 18 -17.02 3.93 -6.69
N ARG A 19 -16.51 4.86 -7.53
CA ARG A 19 -17.31 5.79 -8.33
C ARG A 19 -17.74 5.22 -9.69
N GLY A 20 -17.46 3.95 -9.99
CA GLY A 20 -17.78 3.32 -11.27
C GLY A 20 -16.98 3.84 -12.47
N ARG A 21 -15.93 4.63 -12.24
CA ARG A 21 -15.09 5.22 -13.30
C ARG A 21 -14.04 4.24 -13.82
N LEU A 22 -13.67 3.24 -13.02
CA LEU A 22 -12.76 2.15 -13.37
C LEU A 22 -13.39 0.81 -13.00
N ARG A 23 -13.04 -0.23 -13.75
CA ARG A 23 -13.39 -1.62 -13.46
C ARG A 23 -12.11 -2.43 -13.29
N ARG A 24 -12.03 -3.21 -12.21
CA ARG A 24 -10.93 -4.17 -12.01
C ARG A 24 -11.01 -5.29 -13.04
N VAL A 25 -9.86 -5.66 -13.58
CA VAL A 25 -9.67 -6.75 -14.55
C VAL A 25 -8.35 -7.46 -14.24
N LEU A 26 -8.19 -8.71 -14.67
CA LEU A 26 -6.97 -9.50 -14.48
C LEU A 26 -6.55 -9.68 -13.00
N GLU A 27 -7.51 -9.73 -12.08
CA GLU A 27 -7.24 -9.89 -10.65
C GLU A 27 -6.47 -11.19 -10.35
N ASP A 28 -6.82 -12.27 -11.05
CA ASP A 28 -6.17 -13.59 -10.91
C ASP A 28 -4.68 -13.60 -11.31
N TRP A 29 -4.23 -12.55 -12.00
CA TRP A 29 -2.87 -12.40 -12.51
C TRP A 29 -2.01 -11.45 -11.67
N CYS A 30 -2.59 -10.81 -10.64
CA CYS A 30 -1.87 -9.92 -9.74
C CYS A 30 -1.30 -10.69 -8.54
N GLN A 31 0.00 -10.54 -8.29
CA GLN A 31 0.60 -11.07 -7.07
C GLN A 31 0.04 -10.35 -5.84
N PRO A 32 -0.09 -11.04 -4.69
CA PRO A 32 -0.45 -10.39 -3.43
C PRO A 32 0.51 -9.23 -3.14
N TYR A 33 -0.03 -8.07 -2.79
CA TYR A 33 0.78 -6.93 -2.39
C TYR A 33 1.52 -7.27 -1.09
N SER A 34 2.85 -7.26 -1.09
CA SER A 34 3.67 -7.61 0.08
C SER A 34 3.57 -6.60 1.23
N GLY A 35 2.79 -5.54 1.06
CA GLY A 35 2.65 -4.46 2.01
C GLY A 35 3.76 -3.42 1.89
N TYR A 36 3.68 -2.40 2.74
CA TYR A 36 4.72 -1.39 2.87
C TYR A 36 5.82 -1.89 3.82
N HIS A 37 7.07 -1.81 3.38
CA HIS A 37 8.22 -2.15 4.22
C HIS A 37 8.86 -0.87 4.79
N LEU A 38 8.94 -0.77 6.11
CA LEU A 38 9.65 0.31 6.79
C LEU A 38 11.12 -0.08 6.98
N PHE A 39 12.04 0.56 6.24
CA PHE A 39 13.47 0.36 6.42
C PHE A 39 14.04 1.32 7.48
N TYR A 40 14.63 0.79 8.54
CA TYR A 40 15.38 1.56 9.52
C TYR A 40 16.57 0.78 10.10
N PRO A 41 17.69 1.44 10.45
CA PRO A 41 18.85 0.79 11.02
C PRO A 41 18.63 0.45 12.50
N SER A 42 18.59 -0.84 12.82
CA SER A 42 18.38 -1.37 14.18
C SER A 42 19.50 -1.03 15.18
N ARG A 43 20.69 -0.63 14.70
CA ARG A 43 21.93 -0.58 15.51
C ARG A 43 22.29 0.76 16.14
N ARG A 44 21.47 1.80 15.99
CA ARG A 44 21.77 3.12 16.55
C ARG A 44 20.58 3.55 17.40
N GLN A 45 20.67 3.28 18.71
CA GLN A 45 19.66 3.54 19.76
C GLN A 45 18.43 4.28 19.23
N SER A 46 17.42 3.53 18.77
CA SER A 46 16.15 4.16 18.41
C SER A 46 15.63 4.84 19.67
N SER A 47 15.46 6.15 19.62
CA SER A 47 14.87 6.90 20.73
C SER A 47 13.52 6.28 21.09
N ALA A 48 13.10 6.38 22.35
CA ALA A 48 11.79 5.88 22.78
C ALA A 48 10.65 6.40 21.87
N ALA A 49 10.76 7.66 21.43
CA ALA A 49 9.85 8.27 20.46
C ALA A 49 9.85 7.55 19.09
N PHE A 50 11.03 7.18 18.58
CA PHE A 50 11.11 6.44 17.31
C PHE A 50 10.49 5.04 17.43
N SER A 51 10.72 4.34 18.54
CA SER A 51 10.10 3.04 18.80
C SER A 51 8.57 3.13 18.85
N LEU A 52 8.01 4.20 19.43
CA LEU A 52 6.56 4.46 19.42
C LEU A 52 6.02 4.68 18.00
N VAL A 53 6.74 5.44 17.17
CA VAL A 53 6.36 5.65 15.76
C VAL A 53 6.42 4.35 14.97
N VAL A 54 7.46 3.54 15.15
CA VAL A 54 7.58 2.23 14.49
C VAL A 54 6.44 1.30 14.93
N ASP A 55 6.07 1.27 16.21
CA ASP A 55 4.96 0.44 16.68
C ASP A 55 3.60 0.93 16.15
N ALA A 56 3.40 2.25 16.08
CA ALA A 56 2.19 2.84 15.49
C ALA A 56 2.07 2.58 13.98
N LEU A 57 3.19 2.54 13.26
CA LEU A 57 3.25 2.27 11.82
C LEU A 57 3.28 0.77 11.50
N ARG A 58 3.53 -0.10 12.48
CA ARG A 58 3.43 -1.55 12.29
C ARG A 58 1.97 -1.90 12.09
N TYR A 59 1.63 -2.18 10.84
CA TYR A 59 0.33 -2.70 10.47
C TYR A 59 0.10 -4.05 11.15
N ARG A 60 -0.93 -4.12 12.02
CA ARG A 60 -1.38 -5.33 12.72
C ARG A 60 -2.83 -5.66 12.33
N HIS A 61 -3.16 -5.81 11.04
CA HIS A 61 -4.33 -6.60 10.61
C HIS A 61 -4.41 -6.75 9.08
#